data_AF-A0A957ZUG5-F1
#
_entry.id   AF-A0A957ZUG5-F1
#
_cell.length_a   1.000
_cell.length_b   1.000
_cell.length_c   1.000
_cell.angle_alpha   90.00
_cell.angle_beta   90.00
_cell.angle_gamma   90.00
#
_symmetry.space_group_name_H-M   'P 1'
#
loop_
_entity.id
_entity.type
_entity.pdbx_description
1 polymer ?
#
loop_
_entity_poly.entity_id
_entity_poly.type
_entity_poly.pdbx_seq_one_letter_code
_entity_poly.pdbx_strand_id
1 'polypeptide(L)'
;RRAVLLTVAGTFIVLAPWMVRNYLLFDRLIFVSANTGVNLWIGNNPNADGAYAFPRDMSNPLFIYFSDALATEDHAYRLAFEFMRTRPGDALRLLPAKLFFFYNANDYGLHWNRLSARDPAQWGGGVAAFAFVNVVYVMVVLAAGAGVLHLLLGPRRTRLAYSGLWIALYWTLIHLPFFGQDRFILPLLPVLTMYAGVGIAALLGLSTTPGAVTAAAPPAPVSDQPQSVRVG
;
A
#
# COMPACT_ATOMS: atom_id res chain seq x y z
N ARG A 1 4.95 -12.32 -20.82
CA ARG A 1 6.40 -12.68 -20.80
C ARG A 1 7.27 -11.47 -21.16
N ARG A 2 7.18 -10.89 -22.37
CA ARG A 2 7.95 -9.69 -22.75
C ARG A 2 7.74 -8.50 -21.81
N ALA A 3 6.50 -8.14 -21.53
CA ALA A 3 6.19 -7.04 -20.60
C ALA A 3 6.82 -7.25 -19.21
N VAL A 4 6.68 -8.44 -18.64
CA VAL A 4 7.30 -8.80 -17.34
C VAL A 4 8.82 -8.65 -17.39
N LEU A 5 9.48 -9.14 -18.44
CA LEU A 5 10.93 -9.00 -18.61
C LEU A 5 11.35 -7.54 -18.72
N LEU A 6 10.60 -6.73 -19.48
CA LEU A 6 10.87 -5.30 -19.61
C LEU A 6 10.66 -4.56 -18.28
N THR A 7 9.62 -4.89 -17.52
CA THR A 7 9.40 -4.33 -16.18
C THR A 7 10.53 -4.71 -15.24
N VAL A 8 10.92 -5.98 -15.18
CA VAL A 8 12.02 -6.44 -14.32
C VAL A 8 13.34 -5.78 -14.73
N ALA A 9 13.67 -5.76 -16.03
CA ALA A 9 14.87 -5.12 -16.54
C ALA A 9 14.87 -3.61 -16.22
N GLY A 10 13.75 -2.91 -16.46
CA GLY A 10 13.59 -1.50 -16.12
C GLY A 10 13.80 -1.23 -14.63
N THR A 11 13.21 -2.05 -13.76
CA THR A 11 13.42 -1.95 -12.30
C THR A 11 14.90 -2.08 -11.94
N PHE A 12 15.61 -3.08 -12.46
CA PHE A 12 17.03 -3.25 -12.18
C PHE A 12 17.90 -2.13 -12.75
N ILE A 13 17.57 -1.58 -13.92
CA ILE A 13 18.28 -0.43 -14.48
C ILE A 13 18.18 0.78 -13.53
N VAL A 14 17.02 1.02 -12.93
CA VAL A 14 16.82 2.12 -11.98
C VAL A 14 17.51 1.85 -10.64
N LEU A 15 17.47 0.60 -10.14
CA LEU A 15 18.05 0.25 -8.84
C LEU A 15 19.57 0.06 -8.89
N ALA A 16 20.13 -0.37 -10.02
CA ALA A 16 21.54 -0.73 -10.15
C ALA A 16 22.53 0.35 -9.69
N PRO A 17 22.38 1.65 -10.00
CA PRO A 17 23.31 2.67 -9.52
C PRO A 17 23.38 2.73 -7.99
N TRP A 18 22.24 2.57 -7.31
CA TRP A 18 22.17 2.55 -5.86
C TRP A 18 22.79 1.28 -5.28
N MET A 19 22.50 0.12 -5.88
CA MET A 19 23.06 -1.16 -5.49
C MET A 19 24.59 -1.19 -5.63
N VAL A 20 25.12 -0.67 -6.75
CA VAL A 20 26.57 -0.56 -6.99
C VAL A 20 27.21 0.37 -5.97
N ARG A 21 26.62 1.54 -5.72
CA ARG A 21 27.10 2.47 -4.67
C ARG A 21 27.16 1.79 -3.31
N ASN A 22 26.13 1.02 -2.93
CA ASN A 22 26.12 0.32 -1.65
C ASN A 22 27.19 -0.77 -1.59
N TYR A 23 27.36 -1.53 -2.66
CA TYR A 23 28.39 -2.56 -2.73
C TYR A 23 29.80 -1.96 -2.59
N LEU A 24 30.10 -0.87 -3.30
CA LEU A 24 31.41 -0.22 -3.25
C LEU A 24 31.75 0.36 -1.87
N LEU A 25 30.75 0.78 -1.09
CA LEU A 25 30.97 1.42 0.22
C LEU A 25 30.93 0.44 1.39
N PHE A 26 30.17 -0.65 1.27
CA PHE A 26 29.90 -1.56 2.38
C PHE A 26 30.39 -2.98 2.12
N ASP A 27 30.89 -3.29 0.92
CA ASP A 27 31.27 -4.64 0.47
C ASP A 27 30.15 -5.67 0.72
N ARG A 28 28.91 -5.23 0.48
CA ARG A 28 27.66 -5.94 0.77
C ARG A 28 26.63 -5.64 -0.31
N LEU A 29 25.90 -6.66 -0.75
CA LEU A 29 24.80 -6.48 -1.70
C LEU A 29 23.55 -5.94 -0.99
N ILE A 30 23.49 -4.62 -0.79
CA ILE A 30 22.34 -3.93 -0.18
C ILE A 30 21.51 -3.31 -1.31
N PHE A 31 20.30 -3.84 -1.50
CA PHE A 31 19.45 -3.45 -2.63
C PHE A 31 18.98 -1.99 -2.53
N VAL A 32 18.36 -1.66 -1.39
CA VAL A 32 17.82 -0.31 -1.11
C VAL A 32 18.33 0.18 0.23
N SER A 33 18.12 -0.62 1.29
CA SER A 33 18.51 -0.28 2.67
C SER A 33 18.82 -1.52 3.50
N ALA A 34 19.68 -1.37 4.51
CA ALA A 34 19.97 -2.37 5.53
C ALA A 34 19.05 -2.14 6.75
N ASN A 35 17.78 -2.47 6.61
CA ASN A 35 16.75 -2.35 7.66
C ASN A 35 15.77 -3.52 7.67
N THR A 36 15.96 -4.51 6.81
CA THR A 36 15.04 -5.63 6.67
C THR A 36 15.12 -6.55 7.89
N GLY A 37 16.32 -6.83 8.37
CA GLY A 37 16.56 -7.57 9.61
C GLY A 37 15.94 -6.87 10.81
N VAL A 38 16.15 -5.54 10.94
CA VAL A 38 15.53 -4.74 11.99
C VAL A 38 14.01 -4.78 11.93
N ASN A 39 13.43 -4.62 10.74
CA ASN A 39 11.97 -4.68 10.55
C ASN A 39 11.41 -6.07 10.87
N LEU A 40 12.14 -7.14 10.54
CA LEU A 40 11.77 -8.50 10.91
C LEU A 40 11.79 -8.66 12.44
N TRP A 41 12.83 -8.17 13.11
CA TRP A 41 12.94 -8.26 14.57
C TRP A 41 11.81 -7.51 15.28
N ILE A 42 11.47 -6.29 14.84
CA ILE A 42 10.36 -5.49 15.41
C ILE A 42 9.07 -6.32 15.43
N GLY A 43 8.76 -7.01 14.34
CA GLY A 43 7.55 -7.84 14.23
C GLY A 43 7.68 -9.26 14.79
N ASN A 44 8.87 -9.72 15.18
CA ASN A 44 9.11 -11.13 15.54
C ASN A 44 10.14 -11.24 16.67
N ASN A 45 9.74 -10.81 17.85
CA ASN A 45 10.53 -10.90 19.08
C ASN A 45 9.61 -11.26 20.28
N PRO A 46 10.16 -11.71 21.42
CA PRO A 46 9.38 -12.06 22.61
C PRO A 46 8.40 -10.98 23.11
N ASN A 47 8.68 -9.70 22.84
CA ASN A 47 7.87 -8.56 23.29
C ASN A 47 7.02 -7.97 22.15
N ALA A 48 7.00 -8.60 20.96
CA ALA A 48 6.19 -8.12 19.85
C ALA A 48 4.70 -8.31 20.14
N ASP A 49 3.89 -7.31 19.81
CA ASP A 49 2.42 -7.32 19.93
C ASP A 49 1.72 -7.19 18.57
N GLY A 50 2.50 -7.11 17.49
CA GLY A 50 2.04 -6.93 16.12
C GLY A 50 2.09 -5.49 15.62
N ALA A 51 2.30 -4.49 16.49
CA ALA A 51 2.50 -3.09 16.10
C ALA A 51 4.00 -2.77 15.92
N TYR A 52 4.28 -1.55 15.46
CA TYR A 52 5.63 -1.02 15.47
C TYR A 52 6.07 -0.65 16.90
N ALA A 53 7.02 -1.38 17.44
CA ALA A 53 7.70 -1.04 18.68
C ALA A 53 9.21 -1.30 18.56
N PHE A 54 10.02 -0.25 18.67
CA PHE A 54 11.48 -0.37 18.62
C PHE A 54 12.13 0.46 19.73
N PRO A 55 12.21 -0.08 20.97
CA PRO A 55 12.82 0.61 22.10
C PRO A 55 14.26 0.99 21.80
N ARG A 56 14.65 2.20 22.22
CA ARG A 56 16.02 2.73 22.09
C ARG A 56 16.75 2.80 23.43
N ASP A 57 16.68 1.70 24.15
CA ASP A 57 17.32 1.49 25.44
C ASP A 57 17.75 0.02 25.60
N MET A 58 18.34 -0.31 26.75
CA MET A 58 18.88 -1.64 27.06
C MET A 58 17.84 -2.77 27.08
N SER A 59 16.53 -2.47 27.05
CA SER A 59 15.49 -3.50 26.88
C SER A 59 15.53 -4.14 25.49
N ASN A 60 16.10 -3.45 24.50
CA ASN A 60 16.29 -3.97 23.15
C ASN A 60 17.67 -4.62 23.03
N PRO A 61 17.77 -5.94 22.74
CA PRO A 61 19.07 -6.61 22.61
C PRO A 61 19.93 -6.06 21.45
N LEU A 62 19.33 -5.30 20.54
CA LEU A 62 20.05 -4.63 19.45
C LEU A 62 20.72 -3.31 19.87
N PHE A 63 20.39 -2.77 21.05
CA PHE A 63 20.83 -1.44 21.49
C PHE A 63 22.36 -1.26 21.42
N ILE A 64 23.12 -2.29 21.81
CA ILE A 64 24.58 -2.27 21.81
C ILE A 64 25.20 -2.17 20.40
N TYR A 65 24.42 -2.47 19.36
CA TYR A 65 24.85 -2.41 17.97
C TYR A 65 24.44 -1.12 17.27
N PHE A 66 23.63 -0.24 17.89
CA PHE A 66 23.01 0.90 17.20
C PHE A 66 23.98 1.91 16.60
N SER A 67 25.24 1.93 17.03
CA SER A 67 26.31 2.74 16.43
C SER A 67 26.76 2.19 15.06
N ASP A 68 26.48 0.92 14.76
CA ASP A 68 26.79 0.24 13.52
C ASP A 68 25.51 -0.36 12.91
N ALA A 69 25.03 0.29 11.85
CA ALA A 69 23.81 -0.12 11.16
C ALA A 69 23.91 -1.53 10.54
N LEU A 70 25.09 -1.93 10.04
CA LEU A 70 25.27 -3.24 9.42
C LEU A 70 25.33 -4.34 10.47
N ALA A 71 26.05 -4.09 11.57
CA ALA A 71 26.05 -5.01 12.70
C ALA A 71 24.64 -5.15 13.30
N THR A 72 23.90 -4.05 13.43
CA THR A 72 22.50 -4.06 13.91
C THR A 72 21.63 -4.92 13.00
N GLU A 73 21.72 -4.75 11.68
CA GLU A 73 20.96 -5.52 10.70
C GLU A 73 21.26 -7.03 10.78
N ASP A 74 22.54 -7.40 10.83
CA ASP A 74 22.98 -8.80 10.90
C ASP A 74 22.49 -9.49 12.17
N HIS A 75 22.57 -8.80 13.32
CA HIS A 75 22.07 -9.32 14.59
C HIS A 75 20.54 -9.40 14.61
N ALA A 76 19.85 -8.42 14.05
CA ALA A 76 18.40 -8.39 13.98
C ALA A 76 17.84 -9.56 13.15
N TYR A 77 18.48 -9.88 12.02
CA TYR A 77 18.16 -11.06 11.24
C TYR A 77 18.29 -12.35 12.06
N ARG A 78 19.44 -12.53 12.74
CA ARG A 78 19.67 -13.73 13.56
C ARG A 78 18.60 -13.90 14.62
N LEU A 79 18.33 -12.85 15.39
CA LEU A 79 17.35 -12.88 16.47
C LEU A 79 15.92 -13.11 15.95
N ALA A 80 15.52 -12.46 14.86
CA ALA A 80 14.19 -12.64 14.28
C ALA A 80 13.98 -14.07 13.76
N PHE A 81 14.97 -14.62 13.05
CA PHE A 81 14.91 -16.00 12.56
C PHE A 81 14.96 -17.02 13.69
N GLU A 82 15.77 -16.78 14.72
CA GLU A 82 15.80 -17.62 15.92
C GLU A 82 14.43 -17.64 16.61
N PHE A 83 13.81 -16.47 16.79
CA PHE A 83 12.46 -16.38 17.36
C PHE A 83 11.44 -17.16 16.52
N MET A 84 11.39 -16.92 15.19
CA MET A 84 10.45 -17.62 14.31
C MET A 84 10.66 -19.14 14.28
N ARG A 85 11.91 -19.61 14.40
CA ARG A 85 12.24 -21.05 14.42
C ARG A 85 11.96 -21.72 15.75
N THR A 86 12.30 -21.06 16.87
CA THR A 86 12.15 -21.63 18.22
C THR A 86 10.74 -21.48 18.76
N ARG A 87 9.99 -20.45 18.30
CA ARG A 87 8.63 -20.13 18.74
C ARG A 87 7.69 -19.84 17.56
N PRO A 88 7.50 -20.81 16.64
CA PRO A 88 6.68 -20.61 15.44
C PRO A 88 5.20 -20.32 15.79
N GLY A 89 4.68 -20.95 16.85
CA GLY A 89 3.30 -20.70 17.32
C GLY A 89 3.08 -19.26 17.76
N ASP A 90 4.05 -18.66 18.44
CA ASP A 90 3.97 -17.26 18.88
C ASP A 90 4.09 -16.32 17.68
N ALA A 91 5.00 -16.59 16.74
CA ALA A 91 5.10 -15.84 15.49
C ALA A 91 3.78 -15.86 14.68
N LEU A 92 3.11 -17.01 14.59
CA LEU A 92 1.82 -17.14 13.89
C LEU A 92 0.68 -16.42 14.63
N ARG A 93 0.69 -16.41 15.98
CA ARG A 93 -0.29 -15.66 16.78
C ARG A 93 -0.22 -14.15 16.59
N LEU A 94 0.91 -13.62 16.12
CA LEU A 94 1.05 -12.20 15.82
C LEU A 94 0.38 -11.80 14.50
N LEU A 95 0.11 -12.72 13.58
CA LEU A 95 -0.41 -12.39 12.24
C LEU A 95 -1.74 -11.61 12.27
N PRO A 96 -2.74 -11.97 13.11
CA PRO A 96 -3.98 -11.18 13.19
C PRO A 96 -3.74 -9.76 13.71
N ALA A 97 -2.87 -9.59 14.71
CA ALA A 97 -2.54 -8.28 15.26
C ALA A 97 -1.80 -7.42 14.22
N LYS A 98 -0.82 -8.00 13.52
CA LYS A 98 -0.11 -7.34 12.40
C LYS A 98 -1.09 -6.91 11.31
N LEU A 99 -2.04 -7.76 10.95
CA LEU A 99 -3.06 -7.44 9.97
C LEU A 99 -4.00 -6.33 10.46
N PHE A 100 -4.38 -6.34 11.73
CA PHE A 100 -5.17 -5.27 12.33
C PHE A 100 -4.42 -3.94 12.25
N PHE A 101 -3.20 -3.84 12.77
CA PHE A 101 -2.41 -2.60 12.73
C PHE A 101 -2.04 -2.16 11.31
N PHE A 102 -2.04 -3.06 10.33
CA PHE A 102 -1.87 -2.70 8.92
C PHE A 102 -3.06 -1.88 8.40
N TYR A 103 -4.28 -2.23 8.79
CA TYR A 103 -5.52 -1.69 8.21
C TYR A 103 -6.33 -0.80 9.17
N ASN A 104 -5.99 -0.69 10.45
CA ASN A 104 -6.86 -0.10 11.46
C ASN A 104 -7.06 1.41 11.34
N ALA A 105 -6.12 2.13 10.72
CA ALA A 105 -6.12 3.59 10.65
C ALA A 105 -5.50 4.08 9.33
N ASN A 106 -5.46 5.41 9.17
CA ASN A 106 -4.69 6.09 8.13
C ASN A 106 -4.24 7.47 8.61
N ASP A 107 -3.71 7.54 9.84
CA ASP A 107 -3.39 8.80 10.51
C ASP A 107 -1.90 8.98 10.83
N TYR A 108 -1.05 8.02 10.47
CA TYR A 108 0.39 8.10 10.71
C TYR A 108 1.06 9.36 10.15
N GLY A 109 0.65 9.79 8.95
CA GLY A 109 1.18 11.03 8.37
C GLY A 109 0.85 12.25 9.24
N LEU A 110 -0.35 12.27 9.81
CA LEU A 110 -0.80 13.31 10.73
C LEU A 110 -0.05 13.25 12.07
N HIS A 111 0.21 12.05 12.58
CA HIS A 111 1.05 11.82 13.75
C HIS A 111 2.43 12.47 13.60
N TRP A 112 3.14 12.23 12.49
CA TRP A 112 4.45 12.83 12.25
C TRP A 112 4.40 14.33 12.01
N ASN A 113 3.36 14.82 11.33
CA ASN A 113 3.15 16.26 11.15
C ASN A 113 2.95 16.94 12.50
N ARG A 114 2.22 16.34 13.43
CA ARG A 114 2.01 16.87 14.78
C ARG A 114 3.30 16.86 15.60
N LEU A 115 4.10 15.80 15.54
CA LEU A 115 5.40 15.76 16.22
C LEU A 115 6.38 16.83 15.69
N SER A 116 6.20 17.24 14.43
CA SER A 116 7.00 18.30 13.80
C SER A 116 6.38 19.69 13.94
N ALA A 117 5.18 19.80 14.53
CA ALA A 117 4.47 21.07 14.68
C ALA A 117 5.17 21.94 15.73
N ARG A 118 5.26 23.24 15.43
CA ARG A 118 5.86 24.20 16.37
C ARG A 118 4.91 24.57 17.50
N ASP A 119 3.61 24.42 17.26
CA ASP A 119 2.53 24.77 18.17
C ASP A 119 1.50 23.63 18.22
N PRO A 120 1.10 23.14 19.42
CA PRO A 120 0.01 22.20 19.58
C PRO A 120 -1.33 22.63 18.94
N ALA A 121 -1.55 23.94 18.77
CA ALA A 121 -2.74 24.51 18.12
C ALA A 121 -2.63 24.67 16.59
N GLN A 122 -1.52 24.21 15.98
CA GLN A 122 -1.30 24.34 14.55
C GLN A 122 -2.42 23.67 13.74
N TRP A 123 -2.94 24.40 12.75
CA TRP A 123 -4.03 23.92 11.90
C TRP A 123 -3.68 22.59 11.25
N GLY A 124 -4.64 21.66 11.25
CA GLY A 124 -4.44 20.32 10.70
C GLY A 124 -3.58 19.39 11.56
N GLY A 125 -3.29 19.71 12.83
CA GLY A 125 -2.58 18.80 13.76
C GLY A 125 -3.40 18.33 14.97
N GLY A 126 -4.60 18.89 15.16
CA GLY A 126 -5.46 18.63 16.32
C GLY A 126 -6.35 17.39 16.21
N VAL A 127 -7.04 17.05 17.31
CA VAL A 127 -7.91 15.86 17.42
C VAL A 127 -8.98 15.79 16.32
N ALA A 128 -9.53 16.94 15.90
CA ALA A 128 -10.51 17.00 14.83
C ALA A 128 -9.98 16.48 13.48
N ALA A 129 -8.70 16.76 13.15
CA ALA A 129 -8.08 16.27 11.92
C ALA A 129 -7.88 14.74 11.98
N PHE A 130 -7.46 14.21 13.14
CA PHE A 130 -7.35 12.76 13.36
C PHE A 130 -8.70 12.06 13.23
N ALA A 131 -9.73 12.60 13.87
CA ALA A 131 -11.08 12.08 13.80
C ALA A 131 -11.60 12.10 12.36
N PHE A 132 -11.45 13.23 11.65
CA PHE A 132 -11.88 13.37 10.27
C PHE A 132 -11.21 12.34 9.34
N VAL A 133 -9.88 12.23 9.37
CA VAL A 133 -9.14 11.32 8.48
C VAL A 133 -9.52 9.86 8.74
N ASN A 134 -9.63 9.45 10.00
CA ASN A 134 -10.02 8.08 10.34
C ASN A 134 -11.48 7.77 10.00
N VAL A 135 -12.40 8.73 10.22
CA VAL A 135 -13.82 8.57 9.84
C VAL A 135 -13.97 8.43 8.33
N VAL A 136 -13.29 9.26 7.54
CA VAL A 136 -13.26 9.15 6.07
C VAL A 136 -12.65 7.81 5.64
N TYR A 137 -11.53 7.42 6.25
CA TYR A 137 -10.88 6.15 5.95
C TYR A 137 -11.80 4.95 6.22
N VAL A 138 -12.46 4.91 7.37
CA VAL A 138 -13.44 3.85 7.71
C VAL A 138 -14.58 3.82 6.69
N MET A 139 -15.13 4.98 6.30
CA MET A 139 -16.17 5.04 5.27
C MET A 139 -15.69 4.46 3.93
N VAL A 140 -14.47 4.78 3.50
CA VAL A 140 -13.86 4.23 2.29
C VAL A 140 -13.69 2.72 2.39
N VAL A 141 -13.20 2.20 3.52
CA VAL A 141 -13.02 0.76 3.74
C VAL A 141 -14.36 0.02 3.72
N LEU A 142 -15.40 0.55 4.39
CA LEU A 142 -16.74 -0.04 4.39
C LEU A 142 -17.36 -0.04 2.99
N ALA A 143 -17.27 1.08 2.27
CA ALA A 143 -17.73 1.17 0.88
C ALA A 143 -16.94 0.22 -0.03
N ALA A 144 -15.63 0.08 0.16
CA ALA A 144 -14.80 -0.86 -0.58
C ALA A 144 -15.22 -2.31 -0.32
N GLY A 145 -15.49 -2.66 0.95
CA GLY A 145 -16.04 -3.96 1.31
C GLY A 145 -17.37 -4.27 0.62
N ALA A 146 -18.29 -3.31 0.58
CA ALA A 146 -19.55 -3.43 -0.16
C ALA A 146 -19.31 -3.61 -1.67
N GLY A 147 -18.36 -2.88 -2.26
CA GLY A 147 -18.00 -3.01 -3.67
C GLY A 147 -17.40 -4.38 -4.00
N VAL A 148 -16.49 -4.88 -3.16
CA VAL A 148 -15.93 -6.23 -3.30
C VAL A 148 -17.03 -7.29 -3.18
N LEU A 149 -17.93 -7.18 -2.19
CA LEU A 149 -19.04 -8.10 -2.03
C LEU A 149 -19.97 -8.09 -3.26
N HIS A 150 -20.30 -6.90 -3.77
CA HIS A 150 -21.10 -6.74 -4.99
C HIS A 150 -20.43 -7.41 -6.20
N LEU A 151 -19.10 -7.29 -6.34
CA LEU A 151 -18.35 -7.95 -7.43
C LEU A 151 -18.23 -9.47 -7.27
N LEU A 152 -18.18 -9.98 -6.04
CA LEU A 152 -18.09 -11.42 -5.76
C LEU A 152 -19.44 -12.12 -5.96
N LEU A 153 -20.54 -11.49 -5.53
CA LEU A 153 -21.90 -12.02 -5.63
C LEU A 153 -22.58 -11.69 -6.96
N GLY A 154 -22.12 -10.66 -7.67
CA GLY A 154 -22.71 -10.20 -8.92
C GLY A 154 -22.39 -11.11 -10.12
N PRO A 155 -23.18 -10.99 -11.20
CA PRO A 155 -22.98 -11.77 -12.43
C PRO A 155 -21.75 -11.31 -13.24
N ARG A 156 -21.21 -10.12 -12.95
CA ARG A 156 -20.10 -9.51 -13.71
C ARG A 156 -18.75 -9.88 -13.11
N ARG A 157 -18.09 -10.86 -13.73
CA ARG A 157 -16.75 -11.35 -13.35
C ARG A 157 -15.67 -10.91 -14.34
N THR A 158 -15.30 -9.63 -14.35
CA THR A 158 -14.20 -9.16 -15.22
C THR A 158 -12.84 -9.39 -14.56
N ARG A 159 -11.82 -9.77 -15.35
CA ARG A 159 -10.46 -10.00 -14.83
C ARG A 159 -9.87 -8.74 -14.17
N LEU A 160 -10.21 -7.56 -14.70
CA LEU A 160 -9.77 -6.28 -14.18
C LEU A 160 -10.40 -5.94 -12.82
N ALA A 161 -11.66 -6.35 -12.59
CA ALA A 161 -12.31 -6.13 -11.30
C ALA A 161 -11.62 -6.92 -10.16
N TYR A 162 -11.00 -8.07 -10.46
CA TYR A 162 -10.29 -8.88 -9.47
C TYR A 162 -8.79 -8.57 -9.35
N SER A 163 -8.19 -7.83 -10.29
CA SER A 163 -6.75 -7.52 -10.20
C SER A 163 -6.41 -6.66 -8.99
N GLY A 164 -7.32 -5.78 -8.55
CA GLY A 164 -7.16 -5.03 -7.31
C GLY A 164 -7.08 -5.93 -6.07
N LEU A 165 -7.88 -7.00 -5.99
CA LEU A 165 -7.81 -7.97 -4.91
C LEU A 165 -6.47 -8.71 -4.89
N TRP A 166 -5.93 -9.06 -6.07
CA TRP A 166 -4.61 -9.67 -6.15
C TRP A 166 -3.50 -8.71 -5.73
N ILE A 167 -3.61 -7.42 -6.07
CA ILE A 167 -2.67 -6.39 -5.61
C ILE A 167 -2.76 -6.24 -4.10
N ALA A 168 -3.97 -6.13 -3.53
CA ALA A 168 -4.19 -6.04 -2.10
C ALA A 168 -3.64 -7.26 -1.36
N LEU A 169 -3.95 -8.46 -1.84
CA LEU A 169 -3.46 -9.71 -1.27
C LEU A 169 -1.93 -9.80 -1.33
N TYR A 170 -1.34 -9.55 -2.50
CA TYR A 170 0.11 -9.52 -2.66
C TYR A 170 0.75 -8.54 -1.68
N TRP A 171 0.25 -7.31 -1.64
CA TRP A 171 0.79 -6.24 -0.80
C TRP A 171 0.70 -6.58 0.69
N THR A 172 -0.41 -7.16 1.13
CA THR A 172 -0.58 -7.63 2.52
C THR A 172 0.38 -8.77 2.83
N LEU A 173 0.50 -9.76 1.95
CA LEU A 173 1.35 -10.93 2.16
C LEU A 173 2.85 -10.56 2.24
N ILE A 174 3.32 -9.58 1.46
CA ILE A 174 4.72 -9.16 1.56
C ILE A 174 5.04 -8.39 2.85
N HIS A 175 4.04 -7.76 3.50
CA HIS A 175 4.25 -7.02 4.76
C HIS A 175 4.03 -7.90 5.99
N LEU A 176 3.26 -8.98 5.87
CA LEU A 176 2.90 -9.84 6.99
C LEU A 176 4.09 -10.45 7.77
N PRO A 177 5.26 -10.74 7.16
CA PRO A 177 6.43 -11.16 7.91
C PRO A 177 6.94 -10.11 8.90
N PHE A 178 6.65 -8.82 8.68
CA PHE A 178 7.13 -7.70 9.51
C PHE A 178 6.09 -7.33 10.57
N PHE A 179 6.16 -6.12 11.14
CA PHE A 179 5.12 -5.57 12.00
C PHE A 179 3.99 -4.94 11.18
N GLY A 180 2.82 -4.77 11.78
CA GLY A 180 1.70 -4.04 11.21
C GLY A 180 1.81 -2.55 11.49
N GLN A 181 1.50 -1.73 10.48
CA GLN A 181 1.41 -0.29 10.64
C GLN A 181 0.52 0.31 9.55
N ASP A 182 -0.30 1.27 9.94
CA ASP A 182 -1.32 1.91 9.11
C ASP A 182 -0.72 2.61 7.87
N ARG A 183 0.49 3.18 7.96
CA ARG A 183 1.16 3.77 6.79
C ARG A 183 1.39 2.81 5.61
N PHE A 184 1.37 1.50 5.84
CA PHE A 184 1.54 0.52 4.77
C PHE A 184 0.31 0.42 3.87
N ILE A 185 -0.83 0.99 4.28
CA ILE A 185 -2.04 1.06 3.46
C ILE A 185 -1.92 2.03 2.28
N LEU A 186 -0.98 2.99 2.31
CA LEU A 186 -0.92 4.09 1.34
C LEU A 186 -0.92 3.61 -0.12
N PRO A 187 -0.14 2.59 -0.53
CA PRO A 187 -0.16 2.10 -1.91
C PRO A 187 -1.46 1.36 -2.29
N LEU A 188 -2.24 0.92 -1.30
CA LEU A 188 -3.55 0.29 -1.52
C LEU A 188 -4.71 1.28 -1.54
N LEU A 189 -4.52 2.53 -1.12
CA LEU A 189 -5.59 3.53 -1.13
C LEU A 189 -6.27 3.67 -2.51
N PRO A 190 -5.57 3.72 -3.66
CA PRO A 190 -6.23 3.77 -4.97
C PRO A 190 -7.08 2.53 -5.28
N VAL A 191 -6.65 1.36 -4.80
CA VAL A 191 -7.39 0.11 -4.96
C VAL A 191 -8.65 0.12 -4.09
N LEU A 192 -8.54 0.59 -2.85
CA LEU A 192 -9.67 0.74 -1.94
C LEU A 192 -10.69 1.75 -2.48
N THR A 193 -10.25 2.91 -2.96
CA THR A 193 -11.16 3.93 -3.51
C THR A 193 -11.84 3.46 -4.78
N MET A 194 -11.15 2.70 -5.64
CA MET A 194 -11.76 2.04 -6.80
C MET A 194 -12.92 1.12 -6.37
N TYR A 195 -12.70 0.24 -5.39
CA TYR A 195 -13.76 -0.63 -4.87
C TYR A 195 -14.86 0.14 -4.14
N ALA A 196 -14.51 1.21 -3.42
CA ALA A 196 -15.47 2.07 -2.75
C ALA A 196 -16.42 2.72 -3.74
N GLY A 197 -15.93 3.18 -4.90
CA GLY A 197 -16.76 3.70 -5.98
C GLY A 197 -17.79 2.68 -6.48
N VAL A 198 -17.37 1.40 -6.64
CA VAL A 198 -18.29 0.31 -7.01
C VAL A 198 -19.34 0.08 -5.93
N GLY A 199 -18.94 0.06 -4.65
CA GLY A 199 -19.86 -0.12 -3.53
C GLY A 199 -20.89 0.99 -3.42
N ILE A 200 -20.46 2.25 -3.53
CA ILE A 200 -21.34 3.42 -3.52
C ILE A 200 -22.32 3.38 -4.71
N ALA A 201 -21.82 3.09 -5.92
CA ALA A 201 -22.68 2.98 -7.10
C ALA A 201 -23.74 1.88 -6.95
N ALA A 202 -23.36 0.72 -6.40
CA ALA A 202 -24.28 -0.37 -6.13
C ALA A 202 -25.34 -0.01 -5.09
N LEU A 203 -24.95 0.66 -3.99
CA LEU A 203 -25.87 1.11 -2.94
C LEU A 203 -26.86 2.18 -3.42
N LEU A 204 -26.43 3.04 -4.36
CA LEU A 204 -27.27 4.08 -4.96
C LEU A 204 -28.09 3.58 -6.17
N GLY A 205 -27.99 2.30 -6.54
CA GLY A 205 -28.66 1.74 -7.71
C GLY A 205 -28.16 2.33 -9.05
N LEU A 206 -26.98 2.92 -9.06
CA LEU A 206 -26.39 3.50 -10.27
C LEU A 206 -25.88 2.37 -11.17
N SER A 207 -26.19 2.48 -12.47
CA SER A 207 -25.66 1.52 -13.44
C SER A 207 -24.14 1.69 -13.54
N THR A 208 -23.39 0.65 -13.16
CA THR A 208 -21.91 0.59 -13.32
C THR A 208 -21.49 0.29 -14.76
N THR A 209 -22.45 0.21 -15.68
CA THR A 209 -22.17 0.20 -17.11
C THR A 209 -21.53 1.54 -17.45
N PRO A 210 -20.34 1.57 -18.08
CA PRO A 210 -19.97 2.74 -18.84
C PRO A 210 -21.14 2.96 -19.78
N GLY A 211 -21.90 4.03 -19.58
CA GLY A 211 -22.73 4.53 -20.67
C GLY A 211 -21.78 4.57 -21.86
N ALA A 212 -22.15 3.91 -22.95
CA ALA A 212 -21.48 4.14 -24.21
C ALA A 212 -21.35 5.65 -24.29
N VAL A 213 -20.12 6.17 -24.15
CA VAL A 213 -19.83 7.55 -24.48
C VAL A 213 -20.44 7.64 -25.85
N THR A 214 -21.55 8.36 -25.94
CA THR A 214 -22.37 8.45 -27.14
C THR A 214 -21.38 8.89 -28.19
N ALA A 215 -20.94 7.94 -29.01
CA ALA A 215 -20.27 8.24 -30.24
C ALA A 215 -21.31 9.07 -30.97
N ALA A 216 -21.17 10.39 -30.89
CA ALA A 216 -22.00 11.31 -31.63
C ALA A 216 -21.95 10.76 -33.05
N ALA A 217 -23.10 10.32 -33.56
CA ALA A 217 -23.19 9.76 -34.89
C ALA A 217 -22.51 10.77 -35.83
N PRO A 218 -21.56 10.34 -36.67
CA PRO A 218 -20.90 11.25 -37.59
C PRO A 218 -21.99 12.02 -38.36
N PRO A 219 -21.86 13.34 -38.53
CA PRO A 219 -22.88 14.14 -39.20
C PRO A 219 -23.15 13.52 -40.58
N ALA A 220 -24.43 13.43 -40.94
CA ALA A 220 -24.87 12.85 -42.19
C ALA A 220 -24.11 13.49 -43.36
N PRO A 221 -23.69 12.72 -44.39
CA PRO A 221 -23.00 13.27 -45.53
C PRO A 221 -23.88 14.34 -46.19
N VAL A 222 -23.32 15.54 -46.33
CA VAL A 222 -23.95 16.64 -47.07
C VAL A 222 -24.18 16.14 -48.49
N SER A 223 -25.45 16.10 -48.92
CA SER A 223 -25.78 15.77 -50.29
C SER A 223 -25.30 16.91 -51.19
N ASP A 224 -24.29 16.63 -52.02
CA ASP A 224 -23.91 17.49 -53.14
C ASP A 224 -25.08 17.53 -54.13
N GLN A 225 -25.93 18.53 -53.98
CA GLN A 225 -26.86 18.95 -55.04
C GLN A 225 -26.06 19.76 -56.06
N PRO A 226 -26.04 19.38 -57.35
CA PRO A 226 -25.30 20.09 -58.36
C PRO A 226 -25.88 21.51 -58.51
N GLN A 227 -25.06 22.52 -58.24
CA GLN A 227 -25.41 23.92 -58.51
C GLN A 227 -25.62 24.09 -60.01
N SER A 228 -26.84 24.41 -60.42
CA SER A 228 -27.14 24.82 -61.78
C SER A 228 -26.51 26.18 -62.03
N VAL A 229 -25.45 26.18 -62.84
CA VAL A 229 -24.82 27.37 -63.40
C VAL A 229 -25.87 28.10 -64.25
N ARG A 230 -26.34 29.25 -63.79
CA ARG A 230 -27.06 30.20 -64.65
C ARG A 230 -26.03 30.94 -65.49
N VAL A 231 -26.09 30.69 -66.80
CA VAL A 231 -25.39 31.49 -67.82
C VAL A 231 -26.10 32.84 -67.92
N GLY A 232 -25.30 33.90 -67.80
CA GLY A 232 -25.64 35.29 -68.09
C GLY A 232 -24.36 36.02 -68.46
#